data_AF-A0A9E6BAW3-F1
#
_entry.id   AF-A0A9E6BAW3-F1
#
_cell.length_a   1.000
_cell.length_b   1.000
_cell.length_c   1.000
_cell.angle_alpha   90.00
_cell.angle_beta   90.00
_cell.angle_gamma   90.00
#
_symmetry.space_group_name_H-M   'P 1'
#
loop_
_entity.id
_entity.type
_entity.pdbx_description
1 polymer ?
#
loop_
_entity_poly.entity_id
_entity_poly.type
_entity_poly.pdbx_seq_one_letter_code
_entity_poly.pdbx_strand_id
1 'polypeptide(L)'
;MKKCSKKKLRFKRSALSGLRKFISAVALALVFLCLLGIPFKAVKGLNETFTREYIVRDGDTLWALAEDICPNGTRLPKVIYEIKKLNQMESSAIYAGQSLLLPIY
;
A
#
# COMPACT_ATOMS: atom_id res chain seq x y z
N MET A 1 -30.36 63.96 -27.66
CA MET A 1 -29.57 63.37 -26.56
C MET A 1 -30.10 61.96 -26.24
N LYS A 2 -29.20 61.02 -25.94
CA LYS A 2 -29.32 59.57 -26.19
C LYS A 2 -30.29 58.84 -25.23
N LYS A 3 -31.23 58.05 -25.78
CA LYS A 3 -32.04 57.08 -25.04
C LYS A 3 -31.15 55.91 -24.57
N CYS A 4 -30.98 55.77 -23.25
CA CYS A 4 -30.34 54.60 -22.65
C CYS A 4 -31.36 53.46 -22.54
N SER A 5 -31.20 52.42 -23.36
CA SER A 5 -32.09 51.26 -23.45
C SER A 5 -31.69 50.18 -22.44
N LYS A 6 -32.53 49.96 -21.42
CA LYS A 6 -32.38 48.82 -20.49
C LYS A 6 -32.71 47.52 -21.22
N LYS A 7 -31.69 46.84 -21.75
CA LYS A 7 -31.82 45.45 -22.22
C LYS A 7 -32.01 44.53 -21.01
N LYS A 8 -33.23 44.06 -20.79
CA LYS A 8 -33.54 42.95 -19.87
C LYS A 8 -32.77 41.71 -20.34
N LEU A 9 -31.69 41.33 -19.64
CA LEU A 9 -31.08 40.01 -19.79
C LEU A 9 -32.07 38.96 -19.28
N ARG A 10 -32.82 38.33 -20.19
CA ARG A 10 -33.55 37.09 -19.89
C ARG A 10 -32.54 35.95 -19.81
N PHE A 11 -31.92 35.75 -18.65
CA PHE A 11 -31.09 34.57 -18.40
C PHE A 11 -31.99 33.32 -18.42
N LYS A 12 -31.85 32.53 -19.47
CA LYS A 12 -32.67 31.36 -19.77
C LYS A 12 -32.37 30.28 -18.72
N ARG A 13 -33.32 29.99 -17.82
CA ARG A 13 -33.24 28.98 -16.74
C ARG A 13 -32.92 27.55 -17.22
N SER A 14 -32.89 27.30 -18.54
CA SER A 14 -32.74 25.98 -19.15
C SER A 14 -31.29 25.47 -19.30
N ALA A 15 -30.27 26.31 -19.05
CA ALA A 15 -28.86 25.88 -19.11
C ALA A 15 -28.35 25.28 -17.79
N LEU A 16 -28.97 25.64 -16.65
CA LEU A 16 -28.61 25.15 -15.32
C LEU A 16 -29.16 23.74 -15.01
N SER A 17 -30.23 23.33 -15.68
CA SER A 17 -30.85 22.02 -15.46
C SER A 17 -30.05 20.88 -16.10
N GLY A 18 -29.32 21.15 -17.19
CA GLY A 18 -28.38 20.21 -17.78
C GLY A 18 -27.24 19.90 -16.80
N LEU A 19 -26.60 20.94 -16.25
CA LEU A 19 -25.48 20.79 -15.31
C LEU A 19 -25.89 20.04 -14.02
N ARG A 20 -27.08 20.32 -13.47
CA ARG A 20 -27.60 19.60 -12.30
C ARG A 20 -27.86 18.12 -12.61
N LYS A 21 -28.34 17.80 -13.82
CA LYS A 21 -28.52 16.42 -14.29
C LYS A 21 -27.19 15.71 -14.54
N PHE A 22 -26.18 16.43 -15.03
CA PHE A 22 -24.82 15.90 -15.17
C PHE A 22 -24.18 15.62 -13.82
N ILE A 23 -24.27 16.57 -12.87
CA ILE A 23 -23.75 16.39 -11.51
C ILE A 23 -24.44 15.22 -10.81
N SER A 24 -25.78 15.09 -10.93
CA SER A 24 -26.50 13.95 -10.36
C SER A 24 -26.12 12.62 -11.02
N ALA A 25 -25.89 12.60 -12.33
CA ALA A 25 -25.47 11.39 -13.04
C ALA A 25 -24.06 10.94 -12.63
N VAL A 26 -23.13 11.88 -12.47
CA VAL A 26 -21.77 11.60 -11.99
C VAL A 26 -21.78 11.10 -10.55
N ALA A 27 -22.57 11.72 -9.67
CA ALA A 27 -22.72 11.26 -8.29
C ALA A 27 -23.31 9.85 -8.22
N LEU A 28 -24.33 9.55 -9.04
CA LEU A 28 -24.94 8.22 -9.09
C LEU A 28 -23.96 7.15 -9.62
N ALA A 29 -23.15 7.50 -10.61
CA ALA A 29 -22.10 6.61 -11.14
C ALA A 29 -21.02 6.32 -10.09
N LEU A 30 -20.61 7.31 -9.30
CA LEU A 30 -19.65 7.13 -8.20
C LEU A 30 -20.22 6.26 -7.07
N VAL A 31 -21.50 6.43 -6.73
CA VAL A 31 -22.19 5.57 -5.75
C VAL A 31 -22.30 4.13 -6.27
N PHE A 32 -22.61 3.96 -7.55
CA PHE A 32 -22.65 2.63 -8.17
C PHE A 32 -21.26 1.96 -8.19
N LEU A 33 -20.21 2.71 -8.48
CA LEU A 33 -18.81 2.23 -8.42
C LEU A 33 -18.42 1.78 -7.00
N CYS A 34 -18.87 2.50 -5.97
CA CYS A 34 -18.69 2.09 -4.57
C CYS A 34 -19.51 0.84 -4.20
N LEU A 35 -20.76 0.73 -4.68
CA LEU A 35 -21.63 -0.43 -4.43
C LEU A 35 -21.10 -1.72 -5.08
N LEU A 36 -20.35 -1.61 -6.18
CA LEU A 36 -19.68 -2.73 -6.83
C LEU A 36 -18.48 -3.27 -6.03
N GLY A 37 -18.13 -2.65 -4.90
CA GLY A 37 -17.20 -3.24 -3.92
C GLY A 37 -15.81 -3.46 -4.49
N ILE A 38 -15.20 -2.44 -5.11
CA ILE A 38 -13.80 -2.52 -5.52
C ILE A 38 -12.97 -2.80 -4.26
N PRO A 39 -12.26 -3.94 -4.17
CA PRO A 39 -11.39 -4.18 -3.04
C PRO A 39 -10.23 -3.19 -3.16
N PHE A 40 -10.27 -2.12 -2.36
CA PHE A 40 -9.12 -1.26 -2.15
C PHE A 40 -8.05 -2.09 -1.45
N LYS A 41 -7.20 -2.78 -2.21
CA LYS A 41 -6.00 -3.38 -1.66
C LYS A 41 -5.13 -2.23 -1.19
N ALA A 42 -5.09 -2.03 0.12
CA ALA A 42 -4.18 -1.10 0.74
C ALA A 42 -2.79 -1.35 0.16
N VAL A 43 -2.25 -0.34 -0.54
CA VAL A 43 -0.84 -0.32 -0.93
C VAL A 43 -0.08 -0.32 0.39
N LYS A 44 0.38 -1.51 0.80
CA LYS A 44 1.29 -1.64 1.93
C LYS A 44 2.48 -0.76 1.57
N GLY A 45 2.69 0.29 2.37
CA GLY A 45 3.75 1.27 2.13
C GLY A 45 5.06 0.53 1.82
N LEU A 46 5.78 1.07 0.84
CA LEU A 46 7.09 0.59 0.39
C LEU A 46 8.11 0.78 1.52
N ASN A 47 7.98 0.00 2.59
CA ASN A 47 9.12 -0.34 3.43
C ASN A 47 9.89 -1.37 2.61
N GLU A 48 10.69 -0.87 1.67
CA GLU A 48 11.71 -1.61 0.94
C GLU A 48 12.63 -2.23 1.99
N THR A 49 12.25 -3.43 2.45
CA THR A 49 13.07 -4.21 3.37
C THR A 49 14.16 -4.79 2.49
N PHE A 50 15.33 -4.15 2.54
CA PHE A 50 16.50 -4.69 1.87
C PHE A 50 16.77 -6.07 2.43
N THR A 51 16.89 -7.05 1.53
CA THR A 51 17.15 -8.44 1.90
C THR A 51 18.44 -8.90 1.24
N ARG A 52 19.15 -9.78 1.93
CA ARG A 52 20.33 -10.47 1.43
C ARG A 52 20.05 -11.97 1.40
N GLU A 53 20.44 -12.64 0.33
CA GLU A 53 20.47 -14.10 0.28
C GLU A 53 21.71 -14.64 0.99
N TYR A 54 21.52 -15.64 1.85
CA TYR A 54 22.57 -16.33 2.59
C TYR A 54 22.42 -17.84 2.41
N ILE A 55 23.52 -18.53 2.08
CA ILE A 55 23.56 -19.99 2.03
C ILE A 55 24.06 -20.51 3.37
N VAL A 56 23.17 -21.21 4.07
CA VAL A 56 23.44 -21.79 5.40
C VAL A 56 24.60 -22.78 5.31
N ARG A 57 25.54 -22.68 6.25
CA ARG A 57 26.72 -23.55 6.37
C ARG A 57 26.54 -24.55 7.51
N ASP A 58 27.37 -25.58 7.49
CA ASP A 58 27.40 -26.55 8.59
C ASP A 58 27.76 -25.87 9.92
N GLY A 59 26.93 -26.11 10.94
CA GLY A 59 27.09 -25.52 12.27
C GLY A 59 26.36 -24.19 12.47
N ASP A 60 25.78 -23.61 11.41
CA ASP A 60 24.97 -22.41 11.54
C ASP A 60 23.68 -22.69 12.32
N THR A 61 23.26 -21.69 13.09
CA THR A 61 21.95 -21.69 13.75
C THR A 61 21.20 -20.43 13.37
N LEU A 62 19.88 -20.52 13.27
CA LEU A 62 19.04 -19.35 12.98
C LEU A 62 19.23 -18.25 14.03
N TRP A 63 19.52 -18.66 15.28
CA TRP A 63 19.82 -17.75 16.36
C TRP A 63 21.11 -16.96 16.11
N ALA A 64 22.21 -17.62 15.81
CA ALA A 64 23.49 -16.96 15.56
C ALA A 64 23.43 -16.03 14.33
N LEU A 65 22.76 -16.47 13.26
CA LEU A 65 22.54 -15.64 12.07
C LEU A 65 21.68 -14.41 12.37
N ALA A 66 20.65 -14.56 13.20
CA ALA A 66 19.80 -13.44 13.62
C ALA A 66 20.54 -12.48 14.56
N GLU A 67 21.44 -13.00 15.41
CA GLU A 67 22.25 -12.21 16.34
C GLU A 67 23.28 -11.35 15.60
N ASP A 68 23.92 -11.90 14.56
CA ASP A 68 24.89 -11.20 13.71
C ASP A 68 24.29 -9.98 13.02
N ILE A 69 23.02 -10.07 12.59
CA ILE A 69 22.32 -8.98 11.91
C ILE A 69 21.48 -8.11 12.85
N CYS A 70 21.41 -8.43 14.15
CA CYS A 70 20.49 -7.76 15.06
C CYS A 70 20.95 -6.30 15.33
N PRO A 71 20.16 -5.29 14.94
CA PRO A 71 20.55 -3.90 15.16
C PRO A 71 20.39 -3.52 16.65
N ASN A 72 21.21 -2.56 17.08
CA ASN A 72 21.17 -2.05 18.46
C ASN A 72 19.76 -1.56 18.83
N GLY A 73 19.25 -2.03 19.97
CA GLY A 73 17.91 -1.68 20.45
C GLY A 73 16.77 -2.52 19.88
N THR A 74 17.05 -3.48 18.99
CA THR A 74 16.04 -4.46 18.54
C THR A 74 16.15 -5.75 19.35
N ARG A 75 14.99 -6.38 19.58
CA ARG A 75 14.91 -7.66 20.28
C ARG A 75 15.20 -8.80 19.32
N LEU A 76 16.14 -9.67 19.69
CA LEU A 76 16.52 -10.84 18.89
C LEU A 76 15.33 -11.74 18.46
N PRO A 77 14.31 -12.02 19.31
CA PRO A 77 13.13 -12.76 18.87
C PRO A 77 12.34 -12.10 17.73
N LYS A 78 12.40 -10.77 17.61
CA LYS A 78 11.75 -10.03 16.53
C LYS A 78 12.47 -10.26 15.21
N VAL A 79 13.81 -10.24 15.22
CA VAL A 79 14.65 -10.52 14.05
C VAL A 79 14.41 -11.95 13.56
N ILE A 80 14.40 -12.93 14.47
CA ILE A 80 14.09 -14.33 14.13
C ILE A 80 12.69 -14.46 13.50
N TYR A 81 11.69 -13.77 14.05
CA TYR A 81 10.34 -13.75 13.48
C TYR A 81 10.31 -13.14 12.07
N GLU A 82 11.06 -12.06 11.84
CA GLU A 82 11.17 -11.42 10.52
C GLU A 82 11.85 -12.34 9.51
N ILE A 83 12.95 -13.00 9.86
CA ILE A 83 13.61 -13.99 8.99
C ILE A 83 12.64 -15.12 8.65
N LYS A 84 11.94 -15.69 9.63
CA LYS A 84 10.95 -16.75 9.39
C LYS A 84 9.85 -16.31 8.45
N LYS A 85 9.32 -15.10 8.66
CA LYS A 85 8.25 -14.55 7.83
C LYS A 85 8.72 -14.28 6.40
N LEU A 86 9.93 -13.76 6.21
CA LEU A 86 10.53 -13.53 4.90
C LEU A 86 10.70 -14.83 4.11
N ASN A 87 11.06 -15.91 4.79
CA ASN A 87 11.32 -17.23 4.18
C ASN A 87 10.12 -18.20 4.25
N GLN A 88 8.95 -17.72 4.69
CA GLN A 88 7.74 -18.55 4.84
C GLN A 88 7.97 -19.81 5.70
N MET A 89 8.75 -19.66 6.77
CA MET A 89 9.13 -20.76 7.68
C MET A 89 8.18 -20.84 8.87
N GLU A 90 7.61 -22.03 9.08
CA GLU A 90 6.81 -22.33 10.28
C GLU A 90 7.69 -22.62 11.51
N SER A 91 8.85 -23.22 11.27
CA SER A 91 9.83 -23.67 12.28
C SER A 91 11.11 -22.81 12.23
N SER A 92 11.91 -22.85 13.30
CA SER A 92 13.24 -22.20 13.35
C SER A 92 14.38 -23.12 12.90
N ALA A 93 14.07 -24.33 12.43
CA ALA A 93 15.06 -25.27 11.90
C ALA A 93 15.59 -24.79 10.55
N ILE A 94 16.91 -24.86 10.39
CA ILE A 94 17.64 -24.57 9.15
C ILE A 94 18.61 -25.71 8.86
N TYR A 95 18.96 -25.88 7.59
CA TYR A 95 19.84 -26.95 7.13
C TYR A 95 20.98 -26.38 6.29
N ALA A 96 22.15 -26.99 6.35
CA ALA A 96 23.27 -26.60 5.50
C ALA A 96 22.90 -26.73 4.00
N GLY A 97 23.35 -25.76 3.20
CA GLY A 97 22.98 -25.60 1.80
C GLY A 97 21.62 -24.94 1.56
N GLN A 98 20.82 -24.67 2.60
CA GLN A 98 19.57 -23.94 2.47
C GLN A 98 19.84 -22.47 2.11
N SER A 99 19.13 -21.95 1.11
CA SER A 99 19.09 -20.51 0.83
C SER A 99 18.10 -19.83 1.77
N LEU A 100 18.55 -18.76 2.42
CA LEU A 100 17.79 -18.01 3.41
C LEU A 100 17.88 -16.50 3.11
N LEU A 101 16.74 -15.83 3.06
CA LEU A 101 16.63 -14.39 2.94
C LEU A 101 16.74 -13.74 4.33
N LEU A 102 17.76 -12.92 4.52
CA LEU A 102 18.00 -12.17 5.76
C LEU A 102 17.65 -10.68 5.56
N PRO A 103 16.98 -10.03 6.51
CA PRO A 103 16.78 -8.58 6.47
C PRO A 103 18.11 -7.83 6.67
N ILE A 104 18.23 -6.68 6.03
CA ILE A 104 19.35 -5.74 6.20
C ILE A 104 18.82 -4.51 6.94
N TYR A 105 19.54 -4.07 7.97
CA TYR A 105 19.22 -2.90 8.77
C TYR A 105 20.25 -1.78 8.59
#